data_AF-A0A7X8RE58-F1
#
_entry.id   AF-A0A7X8RE58-F1
#
_cell.length_a   1.000
_cell.length_b   1.000
_cell.length_c   1.000
_cell.angle_alpha   90.00
_cell.angle_beta   90.00
_cell.angle_gamma   90.00
#
_symmetry.space_group_name_H-M   'P 1'
#
loop_
_entity.id
_entity.type
_entity.pdbx_description
1 polymer ?
#
loop_
_entity_poly.entity_id
_entity_poly.type
_entity_poly.pdbx_seq_one_letter_code
_entity_poly.pdbx_strand_id
1 'polypeptide(L)'
;MKKLSHRIIVMSIVICFILETTLATTAIINIVKTNKNHLSKIDEILRNEYDEKAKLQVEIAVSMLTEISKMEERGDLSHQEALKLGADLLRQLRYDKEGYFWDDTPEGINVVLPGSETEGTNRYNSKDAKRELFIQEIIKNRMKKVEVFLNGGFLKWVKENRLPREDTACYSSLSIG
;
A
#
# COMPACT_ATOMS: atom_id res chain seq x y z
N MET A 1 -37.45 38.85 55.61
CA MET A 1 -36.05 38.63 55.17
C MET A 1 -35.82 37.29 54.44
N LYS A 2 -36.50 36.18 54.78
CA LYS A 2 -36.31 34.87 54.12
C LYS A 2 -36.53 34.84 52.59
N LYS A 3 -37.39 35.70 52.05
CA LYS A 3 -37.76 35.74 50.62
C LYS A 3 -36.64 36.26 49.69
N LEU A 4 -35.77 37.15 50.18
CA LEU A 4 -34.66 37.70 49.39
C LEU A 4 -33.47 36.74 49.36
N SER A 5 -33.07 36.20 50.52
CA SER A 5 -32.00 35.20 50.62
C SER A 5 -32.31 33.92 49.83
N HIS A 6 -33.56 33.45 49.83
CA HIS A 6 -33.97 32.30 49.04
C HIS A 6 -33.81 32.54 47.52
N ARG A 7 -34.18 33.73 47.03
CA ARG A 7 -34.00 34.11 45.61
C ARG A 7 -32.52 34.15 45.21
N ILE A 8 -31.66 34.71 46.07
CA ILE A 8 -30.21 34.76 45.83
C ILE A 8 -29.63 33.34 45.77
N ILE A 9 -29.99 32.47 46.73
CA ILE A 9 -29.53 31.07 46.75
C ILE A 9 -29.94 30.32 45.49
N VAL A 10 -31.19 30.48 45.05
CA VAL A 10 -31.68 29.83 43.81
C VAL A 10 -30.91 30.33 42.58
N MET A 11 -30.65 31.63 42.46
CA MET A 11 -29.86 32.15 41.32
C MET A 11 -28.42 31.66 41.33
N SER A 12 -27.78 31.57 42.50
CA SER A 12 -26.42 31.01 42.62
C SER A 12 -26.37 29.55 42.16
N ILE A 13 -27.34 28.72 42.56
CA ILE A 13 -27.43 27.31 42.14
C ILE A 13 -27.59 27.21 40.62
N VAL A 14 -28.46 28.03 40.03
CA VAL A 14 -28.67 28.03 38.56
C VAL A 14 -27.40 28.39 37.81
N ILE A 15 -26.65 29.40 38.27
CA ILE A 15 -25.39 29.79 37.64
C ILE A 15 -24.35 28.66 37.75
N CYS A 16 -24.22 28.02 38.92
CA CYS A 16 -23.33 26.86 39.09
C CYS A 16 -23.70 25.74 38.11
N PHE A 17 -24.99 25.44 37.95
CA PHE A 17 -25.47 24.41 37.02
C PHE A 17 -25.14 24.73 35.56
N ILE A 18 -25.27 25.99 35.14
CA ILE A 18 -24.93 26.43 33.78
C ILE A 18 -23.42 26.31 33.54
N LEU A 19 -22.59 26.66 34.52
CA LEU A 19 -21.14 26.52 34.41
C LEU A 19 -20.70 25.05 34.34
N GLU A 20 -21.27 24.19 35.17
CA GLU A 20 -20.97 22.75 35.15
C GLU A 20 -21.37 22.10 33.82
N THR A 21 -22.56 22.43 33.31
CA THR A 21 -23.05 21.86 32.04
C THR A 21 -22.23 22.32 30.84
N THR A 22 -21.82 23.58 30.79
CA THR A 22 -20.96 24.10 29.70
C THR A 22 -19.55 23.50 29.75
N LEU A 23 -18.96 23.32 30.94
CA LEU A 23 -17.67 22.64 31.09
C LEU A 23 -17.77 21.15 30.72
N ALA A 24 -18.81 20.46 31.19
CA ALA A 24 -19.01 19.05 30.88
C ALA A 24 -19.23 18.81 29.39
N THR A 25 -20.07 19.61 28.73
CA THR A 25 -20.35 19.47 27.29
C THR A 25 -19.10 19.75 26.44
N THR A 26 -18.33 20.79 26.76
CA THR A 26 -17.07 21.09 26.05
C THR A 26 -16.03 19.98 26.25
N ALA A 27 -15.90 19.45 27.47
CA ALA A 27 -15.04 18.29 27.74
C ALA A 27 -15.46 17.07 26.91
N ILE A 28 -16.75 16.74 26.87
CA ILE A 28 -17.28 15.60 26.09
C ILE A 28 -17.02 15.79 24.60
N ILE A 29 -17.27 16.98 24.03
CA ILE A 29 -17.02 17.27 22.61
C ILE A 29 -15.53 17.09 22.28
N ASN A 30 -14.64 17.60 23.14
CA ASN A 30 -13.20 17.48 22.96
C ASN A 30 -12.72 16.04 23.04
N ILE A 31 -13.26 15.24 23.96
CA ILE A 31 -12.95 13.82 24.09
C ILE A 31 -13.41 13.05 22.83
N VAL A 32 -14.65 13.27 22.38
CA VAL A 32 -15.18 12.61 21.18
C VAL A 32 -14.36 12.97 19.94
N LYS A 33 -14.02 14.25 19.77
CA LYS A 33 -13.20 14.72 18.65
C LYS A 33 -11.79 14.12 18.69
N THR A 34 -11.16 14.11 19.86
CA THR A 34 -9.83 13.54 20.08
C THR A 34 -9.82 12.04 19.78
N ASN A 35 -10.82 11.29 20.28
CA ASN A 35 -10.94 9.85 20.01
C ASN A 35 -11.14 9.56 18.52
N LYS A 36 -11.98 10.32 17.82
CA LYS A 36 -12.15 10.17 16.36
C LYS A 36 -10.83 10.40 15.61
N ASN A 37 -10.08 11.43 16.00
CA ASN A 37 -8.77 11.72 15.40
C ASN A 37 -7.73 10.65 15.72
N HIS A 38 -7.77 10.05 16.92
CA HIS A 38 -6.89 8.93 17.25
C HIS A 38 -7.21 7.69 16.42
N LEU A 39 -8.49 7.35 16.25
CA LEU A 39 -8.89 6.23 15.42
C LEU A 39 -8.48 6.42 13.96
N SER A 40 -8.68 7.62 13.40
CA SER A 40 -8.25 7.90 12.03
C SER A 40 -6.74 7.83 11.87
N LYS A 41 -5.98 8.32 12.86
CA LYS A 41 -4.51 8.23 12.86
C LYS A 41 -4.02 6.79 12.99
N ILE A 42 -4.65 5.98 13.83
CA ILE A 42 -4.30 4.56 13.96
C ILE A 42 -4.56 3.83 12.65
N ASP A 43 -5.72 4.03 12.00
CA ASP A 43 -5.99 3.45 10.68
C ASP A 43 -4.96 3.90 9.64
N GLU A 44 -4.59 5.19 9.63
CA GLU A 44 -3.55 5.72 8.74
C GLU A 44 -2.19 5.08 9.00
N ILE A 45 -1.76 4.98 10.26
CA ILE A 45 -0.49 4.36 10.66
C ILE A 45 -0.46 2.89 10.24
N LEU A 46 -1.50 2.12 10.57
CA LEU A 46 -1.56 0.69 10.23
C LEU A 46 -1.49 0.46 8.72
N ARG A 47 -2.15 1.31 7.94
CA ARG A 47 -2.07 1.26 6.46
C ARG A 47 -0.70 1.62 5.96
N ASN A 48 -0.10 2.69 6.47
CA ASN A 48 1.23 3.11 6.06
C ASN A 48 2.28 2.05 6.41
N GLU A 49 2.20 1.44 7.59
CA GLU A 49 3.09 0.35 8.00
C GLU A 49 2.93 -0.88 7.10
N TYR A 50 1.69 -1.20 6.71
CA TYR A 50 1.43 -2.28 5.76
C TYR A 50 2.06 -1.98 4.40
N ASP A 51 1.85 -0.78 3.86
CA ASP A 51 2.41 -0.34 2.58
C ASP A 51 3.94 -0.30 2.61
N GLU A 52 4.54 0.15 3.72
CA GLU A 52 6.00 0.14 3.89
C GLU A 52 6.57 -1.28 3.95
N LYS A 53 5.92 -2.20 4.67
CA LYS A 53 6.33 -3.62 4.67
C LYS A 53 6.25 -4.21 3.27
N ALA A 54 5.14 -4.01 2.58
CA ALA A 54 4.94 -4.45 1.19
C ALA A 54 6.05 -3.92 0.28
N LYS A 55 6.38 -2.63 0.39
CA LYS A 55 7.46 -1.98 -0.35
C LYS A 55 8.81 -2.63 -0.06
N LEU A 56 9.17 -2.81 1.21
CA LEU A 56 10.46 -3.42 1.58
C LEU A 56 10.60 -4.84 1.03
N GLN A 57 9.53 -5.65 1.08
CA GLN A 57 9.54 -6.99 0.49
C GLN A 57 9.78 -6.96 -1.03
N VAL A 58 9.15 -6.02 -1.73
CA VAL A 58 9.39 -5.81 -3.16
C VAL A 58 10.82 -5.34 -3.45
N GLU A 59 11.37 -4.41 -2.66
CA GLU A 59 12.74 -3.92 -2.83
C GLU A 59 13.78 -5.03 -2.64
N ILE A 60 13.52 -5.98 -1.72
CA ILE A 60 14.35 -7.17 -1.54
C ILE A 60 14.28 -8.07 -2.78
N ALA A 61 13.08 -8.38 -3.28
CA ALA A 61 12.90 -9.19 -4.48
C ALA A 61 13.58 -8.54 -5.70
N VAL A 62 13.44 -7.22 -5.85
CA VAL A 62 14.11 -6.44 -6.90
C VAL A 62 15.63 -6.55 -6.77
N SER A 63 16.19 -6.36 -5.58
CA SER A 63 17.64 -6.44 -5.34
C SER A 63 18.21 -7.80 -5.72
N MET A 64 17.48 -8.87 -5.43
CA MET A 64 17.82 -10.24 -5.84
C MET A 64 17.85 -10.37 -7.36
N LEU A 65 16.80 -9.92 -8.05
CA LEU A 65 16.72 -9.96 -9.52
C LEU A 65 17.81 -9.09 -10.17
N THR A 66 18.18 -7.97 -9.53
CA THR A 66 19.28 -7.11 -9.99
C THR A 66 20.63 -7.83 -9.96
N GLU A 67 20.91 -8.65 -8.96
CA GLU A 67 22.19 -9.39 -8.95
C GLU A 67 22.23 -10.46 -10.05
N ILE A 68 21.09 -11.09 -10.36
CA ILE A 68 20.97 -12.05 -11.47
C ILE A 68 21.21 -11.34 -12.82
N SER A 69 20.63 -10.15 -13.00
CA SER A 69 20.89 -9.33 -14.19
C SER A 69 22.37 -8.96 -14.32
N LYS A 70 23.06 -8.64 -13.22
CA LYS A 70 24.51 -8.37 -13.24
C LYS A 70 25.33 -9.60 -13.59
N MET A 71 24.91 -10.79 -13.16
CA MET A 71 25.55 -12.05 -13.57
C MET A 71 25.44 -12.26 -15.09
N GLU A 72 24.29 -11.93 -15.68
CA GLU A 72 24.12 -11.91 -17.14
C GLU A 72 25.06 -10.90 -17.82
N GLU A 73 25.10 -9.66 -17.34
CA GLU A 73 25.97 -8.61 -17.89
C GLU A 73 27.47 -8.97 -17.82
N ARG A 74 27.88 -9.69 -16.77
CA ARG A 74 29.24 -10.22 -16.62
C ARG A 74 29.54 -11.42 -17.53
N GLY A 75 28.51 -12.02 -18.14
CA GLY A 75 28.62 -13.25 -18.92
C GLY A 75 28.69 -14.53 -18.08
N ASP A 76 28.38 -14.45 -16.77
CA ASP A 76 28.30 -15.62 -15.88
C ASP A 76 27.08 -16.50 -16.19
N LEU A 77 26.03 -15.88 -16.76
CA LEU A 77 24.78 -16.52 -17.18
C LEU A 77 24.42 -16.08 -18.61
N SER A 78 23.86 -16.97 -19.41
CA SER A 78 23.16 -16.53 -20.64
C SER A 78 21.85 -15.84 -20.29
N HIS A 79 21.34 -15.01 -21.20
CA HIS A 79 20.05 -14.32 -21.04
C HIS A 79 18.91 -15.27 -20.66
N GLN A 80 18.82 -16.43 -21.33
CA GLN A 80 17.78 -17.42 -21.03
C GLN A 80 17.94 -18.05 -19.64
N GLU A 81 19.17 -18.28 -19.20
CA GLU A 81 19.46 -18.82 -17.85
C GLU A 81 19.14 -17.79 -16.77
N ALA A 82 19.49 -16.52 -16.99
CA ALA A 82 19.19 -15.43 -16.06
C ALA A 82 17.67 -15.25 -15.90
N LEU A 83 16.91 -15.22 -17.00
CA LEU A 83 15.45 -15.14 -16.98
C LEU A 83 14.82 -16.33 -16.24
N LYS A 84 15.28 -17.55 -16.55
CA LYS A 84 14.78 -18.76 -15.91
C LYS A 84 15.09 -18.77 -14.40
N LEU A 85 16.31 -18.43 -14.02
CA LEU A 85 16.73 -18.37 -12.63
C LEU A 85 15.94 -17.31 -11.84
N GLY A 86 15.77 -16.12 -12.41
CA GLY A 86 14.96 -15.06 -11.82
C GLY A 86 13.51 -15.48 -11.62
N ALA A 87 12.91 -16.09 -12.65
CA ALA A 87 11.54 -16.60 -12.60
C ALA A 87 11.38 -17.71 -11.53
N ASP A 88 12.29 -18.67 -11.50
CA ASP A 88 12.25 -19.79 -10.56
C ASP A 88 12.41 -19.34 -9.11
N LEU A 89 13.32 -18.39 -8.85
CA LEU A 89 13.50 -17.81 -7.52
C LEU A 89 12.29 -16.97 -7.10
N LEU A 90 11.76 -16.13 -7.99
CA LEU A 90 10.56 -15.33 -7.70
C LEU A 90 9.34 -16.21 -7.42
N ARG A 91 9.21 -17.34 -8.13
CA ARG A 91 8.12 -18.31 -7.93
C ARG A 91 8.18 -18.99 -6.55
N GLN A 92 9.37 -19.19 -6.01
CA GLN A 92 9.58 -19.80 -4.69
C GLN A 92 9.55 -18.78 -3.56
N LEU A 93 9.79 -17.50 -3.85
CA LEU A 93 9.85 -16.45 -2.85
C LEU A 93 8.48 -16.30 -2.15
N ARG A 94 8.50 -16.29 -0.82
CA ARG A 94 7.33 -16.06 0.02
C ARG A 94 7.60 -14.95 1.01
N TYR A 95 6.57 -14.18 1.33
CA TYR A 95 6.59 -13.22 2.43
C TYR A 95 5.42 -13.48 3.36
N ASP A 96 5.62 -13.25 4.66
CA ASP A 96 4.66 -13.67 5.68
C ASP A 96 4.30 -15.17 5.54
N LYS A 97 3.09 -15.60 5.89
CA LYS A 97 2.66 -17.01 5.81
C LYS A 97 2.38 -17.50 4.39
N GLU A 98 1.69 -16.69 3.59
CA GLU A 98 1.12 -17.10 2.28
C GLU A 98 1.40 -16.09 1.16
N GLY A 99 2.14 -15.01 1.43
CA GLY A 99 2.41 -13.96 0.45
C GLY A 99 3.31 -14.46 -0.66
N TYR A 100 2.99 -14.08 -1.90
CA TYR A 100 3.71 -14.50 -3.11
C TYR A 100 3.99 -13.31 -4.02
N PHE A 101 4.98 -13.48 -4.89
CA PHE A 101 5.33 -12.51 -5.92
C PHE A 101 4.92 -13.04 -7.29
N TRP A 102 4.65 -12.13 -8.21
CA TRP A 102 4.41 -12.44 -9.60
C TRP A 102 5.03 -11.34 -10.46
N ASP A 103 5.19 -11.62 -11.74
CA ASP A 103 5.77 -10.67 -12.69
C ASP A 103 5.00 -10.68 -14.02
N ASP A 104 4.92 -9.51 -14.64
CA ASP A 104 4.28 -9.27 -15.94
C ASP A 104 5.19 -8.40 -16.81
N THR A 105 5.28 -8.72 -18.09
CA THR A 105 5.97 -7.86 -19.05
C THR A 105 5.19 -6.56 -19.30
N PRO A 106 5.80 -5.51 -19.87
CA PRO A 106 5.09 -4.28 -20.28
C PRO A 106 3.91 -4.51 -21.24
N GLU A 107 3.95 -5.61 -21.99
CA GLU A 107 2.89 -6.04 -22.92
C GLU A 107 1.77 -6.80 -22.20
N GLY A 108 1.91 -7.01 -20.88
CA GLY A 108 0.98 -7.73 -20.02
C GLY A 108 1.11 -9.25 -20.11
N ILE A 109 2.24 -9.78 -20.59
CA ILE A 109 2.46 -11.24 -20.60
C ILE A 109 2.88 -11.66 -19.19
N ASN A 110 2.20 -12.64 -18.61
CA ASN A 110 2.54 -13.14 -17.29
C ASN A 110 3.80 -14.01 -17.36
N VAL A 111 4.85 -13.64 -16.62
CA VAL A 111 6.12 -14.38 -16.59
C VAL A 111 6.11 -15.42 -15.48
N VAL A 112 5.66 -15.03 -14.29
CA VAL A 112 5.52 -15.90 -13.11
C VAL A 112 4.25 -15.54 -12.37
N LEU A 113 3.46 -16.52 -11.96
CA LEU A 113 2.39 -16.40 -10.96
C LEU A 113 2.19 -17.76 -10.27
N PRO A 114 2.65 -17.92 -9.01
CA PRO A 114 2.52 -19.19 -8.30
C PRO A 114 1.07 -19.67 -8.19
N GLY A 115 0.83 -20.93 -8.55
CA GLY A 115 -0.49 -21.57 -8.42
C GLY A 115 -1.50 -21.20 -9.51
N SER A 116 -1.08 -20.49 -10.57
CA SER A 116 -1.93 -20.14 -11.71
C SER A 116 -1.50 -20.84 -12.99
N GLU A 117 -2.45 -21.21 -13.83
CA GLU A 117 -2.21 -21.68 -15.21
C GLU A 117 -1.96 -20.53 -16.19
N THR A 118 -1.94 -19.27 -15.71
CA THR A 118 -1.82 -18.08 -16.57
C THR A 118 -0.39 -17.73 -16.98
N GLU A 119 0.63 -18.43 -16.48
CA GLU A 119 2.01 -18.19 -16.89
C GLU A 119 2.16 -18.36 -18.42
N GLY A 120 2.78 -17.39 -19.08
CA GLY A 120 2.89 -17.31 -20.53
C GLY A 120 1.67 -16.74 -21.26
N THR A 121 0.56 -16.46 -20.55
CA THR A 121 -0.64 -15.84 -21.15
C THR A 121 -0.63 -14.32 -21.03
N ASN A 122 -1.31 -13.64 -21.96
CA ASN A 122 -1.47 -12.20 -21.89
C ASN A 122 -2.65 -11.83 -20.97
N ARG A 123 -2.36 -11.06 -19.92
CA ARG A 123 -3.29 -10.57 -18.90
C ARG A 123 -3.60 -9.09 -19.02
N TYR A 124 -3.14 -8.43 -20.09
CA TYR A 124 -3.34 -7.00 -20.32
C TYR A 124 -4.81 -6.58 -20.28
N ASN A 125 -5.72 -7.45 -20.73
CA ASN A 125 -7.16 -7.21 -20.70
C ASN A 125 -7.88 -7.93 -19.55
N SER A 126 -7.14 -8.54 -18.63
CA SER A 126 -7.72 -9.22 -17.47
C SER A 126 -8.41 -8.21 -16.56
N LYS A 127 -9.57 -8.63 -16.05
CA LYS A 127 -10.39 -7.82 -15.16
C LYS A 127 -10.34 -8.38 -13.75
N ASP A 128 -10.26 -7.50 -12.77
CA ASP A 128 -10.37 -7.86 -11.36
C ASP A 128 -11.85 -8.10 -10.96
N ALA A 129 -12.08 -8.37 -9.67
CA ALA A 129 -13.43 -8.54 -9.11
C ALA A 129 -14.34 -7.32 -9.29
N LYS A 130 -13.76 -6.12 -9.46
CA LYS A 130 -14.44 -4.84 -9.71
C LYS A 130 -14.63 -4.54 -11.19
N ARG A 131 -14.21 -5.47 -12.06
CA ARG A 131 -14.27 -5.37 -13.53
C ARG A 131 -13.32 -4.32 -14.12
N GLU A 132 -12.32 -3.90 -13.35
CA GLU A 132 -11.30 -2.92 -13.75
C GLU A 132 -10.08 -3.63 -14.37
N LEU A 133 -9.44 -2.95 -15.33
CA LEU A 133 -8.29 -3.46 -16.07
C LEU A 133 -7.00 -3.20 -15.28
N PHE A 134 -6.80 -4.00 -14.23
CA PHE A 134 -5.74 -3.78 -13.24
C PHE A 134 -4.33 -3.78 -13.85
N ILE A 135 -4.01 -4.70 -14.77
CA ILE A 135 -2.70 -4.76 -15.44
C ILE A 135 -2.39 -3.48 -16.22
N GLN A 136 -3.39 -2.90 -16.90
CA GLN A 136 -3.19 -1.65 -17.64
C GLN A 136 -2.93 -0.48 -16.70
N GLU A 137 -3.63 -0.41 -15.57
CA GLU A 137 -3.42 0.63 -14.57
C GLU A 137 -2.02 0.54 -13.96
N ILE A 138 -1.57 -0.68 -13.65
CA ILE A 138 -0.24 -0.95 -13.14
C ILE A 138 0.83 -0.49 -14.12
N ILE A 139 0.72 -0.88 -15.40
CA ILE A 139 1.67 -0.47 -16.45
C ILE A 139 1.67 1.05 -16.62
N LYS A 140 0.48 1.68 -16.68
CA LYS A 140 0.33 3.13 -16.82
C LYS A 140 0.95 3.91 -15.66
N ASN A 141 0.78 3.43 -14.44
CA ASN A 141 1.30 4.10 -13.24
C ASN A 141 2.82 3.92 -13.09
N ARG A 142 3.41 2.85 -13.66
CA ARG A 142 4.87 2.71 -13.79
C ARG A 142 5.48 3.75 -14.72
N MET A 143 4.83 4.06 -15.84
CA MET A 143 5.40 4.94 -16.88
C MET A 143 5.45 6.44 -16.50
N LYS A 144 4.62 6.92 -15.58
CA LYS A 144 4.52 8.37 -15.26
C LYS A 144 5.74 8.98 -14.53
N LYS A 145 6.78 8.21 -14.19
CA LYS A 145 7.97 8.69 -13.45
C LYS A 145 9.30 8.18 -14.02
N VAL A 146 9.31 7.73 -15.27
CA VAL A 146 10.47 7.17 -15.98
C VAL A 146 11.07 8.22 -16.91
N GLU A 147 11.77 9.21 -16.34
CA GLU A 147 12.59 10.15 -17.14
C GLU A 147 14.10 9.99 -16.88
N VAL A 148 14.52 8.93 -16.16
CA VAL A 148 15.95 8.75 -15.78
C VAL A 148 16.42 7.28 -15.84
N PHE A 149 16.01 6.42 -16.79
CA PHE A 149 16.42 4.99 -16.71
C PHE A 149 16.62 4.28 -18.06
N LEU A 150 17.14 4.97 -19.08
CA LEU A 150 17.40 4.38 -20.41
C LEU A 150 18.77 3.68 -20.58
N ASN A 151 19.57 3.42 -19.53
CA ASN A 151 20.90 2.80 -19.65
C ASN A 151 21.26 1.79 -18.52
N GLY A 152 20.45 0.74 -18.31
CA GLY A 152 20.80 -0.38 -17.39
C GLY A 152 19.83 -0.54 -16.20
N GLY A 153 18.54 -0.69 -16.51
CA GLY A 153 17.42 -0.27 -15.67
C GLY A 153 17.06 -1.16 -14.47
N PHE A 154 16.59 -0.53 -13.39
CA PHE A 154 15.72 -1.13 -12.37
C PHE A 154 14.71 -0.10 -11.81
N LEU A 155 13.54 -0.60 -11.39
CA LEU A 155 12.30 0.13 -11.12
C LEU A 155 12.34 1.07 -9.90
N LYS A 156 11.66 2.21 -10.02
CA LYS A 156 11.30 3.12 -8.91
C LYS A 156 9.79 3.03 -8.64
N TRP A 157 9.39 2.74 -7.41
CA TRP A 157 7.98 2.80 -7.02
C TRP A 157 7.48 4.25 -6.89
N VAL A 158 6.28 4.51 -7.43
CA VAL A 158 5.61 5.81 -7.46
C VAL A 158 4.59 5.90 -6.33
N LYS A 159 4.88 6.72 -5.31
CA LYS A 159 3.95 7.12 -4.24
C LYS A 159 2.90 8.12 -4.75
N GLU A 160 2.08 7.74 -5.72
CA GLU A 160 1.09 8.68 -6.26
C GLU A 160 -0.11 7.98 -6.90
N ASN A 161 -0.77 7.13 -6.11
CA ASN A 161 -2.22 7.02 -5.97
C ASN A 161 -2.51 5.76 -5.14
N ARG A 162 -3.39 5.88 -4.14
CA ARG A 162 -3.89 4.73 -3.38
C ARG A 162 -4.45 3.72 -4.38
N LEU A 163 -3.77 2.59 -4.56
CA LEU A 163 -4.25 1.50 -5.40
C LEU A 163 -5.58 0.95 -4.81
N PRO A 164 -6.49 0.42 -5.65
CA PRO A 164 -7.76 -0.12 -5.20
C PRO A 164 -7.52 -1.19 -4.14
N ARG A 165 -8.12 -0.93 -2.97
CA ARG A 165 -8.07 -1.79 -1.78
C ARG A 165 -8.93 -3.00 -2.05
N GLU A 166 -8.33 -4.13 -2.35
CA GLU A 166 -8.77 -5.51 -2.10
C GLU A 166 -7.91 -6.39 -3.00
N ASP A 167 -7.39 -7.46 -2.43
CA ASP A 167 -6.50 -8.46 -3.04
C ASP A 167 -5.01 -8.12 -2.92
N THR A 168 -4.45 -8.72 -1.87
CA THR A 168 -3.03 -8.88 -1.56
C THR A 168 -2.23 -9.22 -2.80
N ALA A 169 -1.57 -8.21 -3.35
CA ALA A 169 -0.76 -8.40 -4.51
C ALA A 169 0.33 -7.30 -4.53
N CYS A 170 1.55 -7.61 -4.12
CA CYS A 170 2.69 -6.69 -4.22
C CYS A 170 3.12 -6.51 -5.68
N TYR A 171 2.90 -5.32 -6.24
CA TYR A 171 3.11 -5.02 -7.65
C TYR A 171 4.57 -4.65 -8.00
N SER A 172 5.40 -5.61 -8.36
CA SER A 172 6.63 -5.40 -9.16
C SER A 172 6.45 -6.03 -10.52
N SER A 173 6.50 -5.23 -11.58
CA SER A 173 6.54 -5.69 -12.97
C SER A 173 7.84 -5.17 -13.52
N LEU A 174 8.74 -6.10 -13.80
CA LEU A 174 10.09 -5.85 -14.24
C LEU A 174 10.13 -6.04 -15.75
N SER A 175 10.32 -4.93 -16.45
CA SER A 175 10.62 -4.94 -17.87
C SER A 175 12.11 -5.22 -18.05
N ILE A 176 12.50 -6.46 -18.32
CA ILE A 176 13.81 -6.76 -18.87
C ILE A 176 13.64 -6.77 -20.40
N GLY A 177 14.08 -5.70 -21.04
CA GLY A 177 14.08 -5.53 -22.50
C GLY A 177 15.42 -4.98 -22.95
#